data_AF-A0A935RL97-F1
#
_entry.id   AF-A0A935RL97-F1
#
_cell.length_a   1.000
_cell.length_b   1.000
_cell.length_c   1.000
_cell.angle_alpha   90.00
_cell.angle_beta   90.00
_cell.angle_gamma   90.00
#
_symmetry.space_group_name_H-M   'P 1'
#
loop_
_entity.id
_entity.type
_entity.pdbx_description
1 polymer ?
#
loop_
_entity_poly.entity_id
_entity_poly.type
_entity_poly.pdbx_seq_one_letter_code
_entity_poly.pdbx_strand_id
1 'polypeptide(L)'
;MQNCDITLTFHRGDGKLLCHYCNYREKAPRVCPHCPRANFYILSAEGTENITEQLVKKFPSMRIARVDRDTMWHTKAKWRPFCSNSRPADSICSSAPR
;
A
#
# COMPACT_ATOMS: atom_id res chain seq x y z
N MET A 1 12.01 29.13 -10.51
CA MET A 1 10.61 28.65 -10.60
C MET A 1 10.47 27.56 -9.56
N GLN A 2 9.81 27.85 -8.44
CA GLN A 2 9.55 26.88 -7.39
C GLN A 2 8.13 26.37 -7.58
N ASN A 3 7.88 25.11 -7.24
CA ASN A 3 6.63 24.33 -7.40
C ASN A 3 6.67 23.44 -8.65
N CYS A 4 7.02 22.16 -8.43
CA CYS A 4 6.93 21.11 -9.44
C CYS A 4 5.46 20.78 -9.73
N ASP A 5 5.13 20.44 -10.98
CA ASP A 5 3.77 20.02 -11.40
C ASP A 5 3.52 18.53 -11.08
N ILE A 6 3.82 18.14 -9.84
CA ILE A 6 3.68 16.76 -9.36
C ILE A 6 2.87 16.71 -8.08
N THR A 7 2.30 15.55 -7.79
CA THR A 7 1.52 15.32 -6.58
C THR A 7 2.37 15.39 -5.32
N LEU A 8 1.84 16.01 -4.27
CA LEU A 8 2.44 16.04 -2.95
C LEU A 8 2.11 14.78 -2.15
N THR A 9 3.08 14.27 -1.39
CA THR A 9 2.89 13.15 -0.47
C THR A 9 2.42 13.67 0.89
N PHE A 10 1.36 13.07 1.44
CA PHE A 10 0.90 13.40 2.78
C PHE A 10 1.68 12.64 3.85
N HIS A 11 2.28 13.38 4.78
CA HIS A 11 2.98 12.88 5.95
C HIS A 11 2.10 13.01 7.18
N ARG A 12 1.52 11.89 7.63
CA ARG A 12 0.53 11.84 8.72
C ARG A 12 1.08 12.28 10.07
N GLY A 13 2.35 11.96 10.38
CA GLY A 13 2.98 12.33 11.65
C GLY A 13 2.98 13.84 11.88
N ASP A 14 3.25 14.61 10.83
CA ASP A 14 3.36 16.07 10.91
C ASP A 14 2.12 16.81 10.35
N GLY A 15 1.18 16.09 9.73
CA GLY A 15 0.01 16.66 9.07
C GLY A 15 0.36 17.57 7.88
N LYS A 16 1.44 17.25 7.15
CA LYS A 16 2.00 18.10 6.08
C LYS A 16 1.98 17.39 4.73
N LEU A 17 1.89 18.20 3.67
CA LEU A 17 2.11 17.79 2.30
C LEU A 17 3.55 18.12 1.92
N LEU A 18 4.26 17.18 1.29
CA LEU A 18 5.65 17.31 0.90
C LEU A 18 5.86 16.92 -0.56
N CYS A 19 6.55 17.77 -1.31
CA CYS A 19 7.18 17.40 -2.57
C CYS A 19 8.58 16.88 -2.29
N HIS A 20 8.86 15.62 -2.64
CA HIS A 20 10.19 15.04 -2.44
C HIS A 20 11.23 15.51 -3.47
N TYR A 21 10.81 16.08 -4.59
CA TYR A 21 11.72 16.53 -5.66
C TYR A 21 12.25 17.95 -5.41
N CYS A 22 11.38 18.88 -4.99
CA CYS A 22 11.78 20.27 -4.72
C CYS A 22 11.73 20.66 -3.24
N ASN A 23 11.43 19.73 -2.34
CA ASN A 23 11.30 19.97 -0.90
C ASN A 23 10.21 21.00 -0.50
N TYR A 24 9.29 21.34 -1.40
CA TYR A 24 8.13 22.17 -1.07
C TYR A 24 7.28 21.50 0.01
N ARG A 25 6.86 22.29 1.02
CA ARG A 25 6.12 21.83 2.19
C ARG A 25 4.96 22.76 2.49
N GLU A 26 3.79 22.19 2.73
CA GLU A 26 2.62 22.94 3.20
C GLU A 26 1.82 22.14 4.22
N LYS A 27 0.91 22.81 4.94
CA LYS A 27 -0.02 22.13 5.84
C LYS A 27 -1.14 21.50 5.01
N ALA A 28 -1.52 20.27 5.33
CA ALA A 28 -2.67 19.67 4.67
C ALA A 28 -3.96 20.44 5.01
N PRO A 29 -4.76 20.86 4.02
CA PRO A 29 -6.01 21.53 4.27
C PRO A 29 -7.03 20.56 4.89
N ARG A 30 -7.84 21.04 5.84
CA ARG A 30 -8.91 20.22 6.46
C ARG A 30 -10.14 20.12 5.56
N VAL A 31 -10.34 21.10 4.68
CA VAL A 31 -11.46 21.21 3.76
C VAL A 31 -10.90 21.44 2.38
N CYS A 32 -11.48 20.77 1.38
CA CYS A 32 -11.08 20.99 -0.01
C CYS A 32 -11.38 22.44 -0.41
N PRO A 33 -10.41 23.21 -0.95
CA PRO A 33 -10.67 24.57 -1.41
C PRO A 33 -11.59 24.62 -2.64
N HIS A 34 -11.76 23.51 -3.35
CA HIS A 34 -12.56 23.42 -4.58
C HIS A 34 -13.92 22.70 -4.40
N CYS A 35 -14.16 22.04 -3.26
CA CYS A 35 -15.47 21.45 -3.01
C CYS A 35 -15.92 21.64 -1.54
N PRO A 36 -17.19 21.95 -1.30
CA PRO A 36 -17.74 22.23 0.03
C PRO A 36 -17.91 20.98 0.91
N ARG A 37 -17.30 19.84 0.55
CA ARG A 37 -17.39 18.62 1.35
C ARG A 37 -16.42 18.72 2.53
N ALA A 38 -16.97 18.64 3.73
CA ALA A 38 -16.23 18.76 5.00
C ALA A 38 -15.21 17.63 5.25
N ASN A 39 -15.24 16.55 4.45
CA ASN A 39 -14.37 15.40 4.62
C ASN A 39 -13.40 15.30 3.44
N PHE A 40 -12.32 16.08 3.50
CA PHE A 40 -11.14 15.78 2.70
C PHE A 40 -10.54 14.48 3.25
N TYR A 41 -10.90 13.35 2.64
CA TYR A 41 -10.31 12.05 3.00
C TYR A 41 -8.85 12.08 2.58
N ILE A 42 -7.98 12.38 3.53
CA ILE A 42 -6.59 12.00 3.38
C ILE A 42 -6.57 10.49 3.44
N LEU A 43 -6.63 9.86 2.27
CA LEU A 43 -6.42 8.42 2.12
C LEU A 43 -5.01 8.15 2.63
N SER A 44 -4.91 7.76 3.88
CA SER A 44 -3.71 7.12 4.38
C SER A 44 -3.57 5.86 3.55
N ALA A 45 -2.51 5.75 2.76
CA ALA A 45 -2.15 4.47 2.18
C ALA A 45 -1.91 3.53 3.37
N GLU A 46 -2.88 2.68 3.67
CA GLU A 46 -2.69 1.62 4.65
C GLU A 46 -1.63 0.69 4.06
N GLY A 47 -0.55 0.46 4.81
CA GLY A 47 0.50 -0.45 4.40
C GLY A 47 -0.10 -1.81 4.04
N THR A 48 0.51 -2.51 3.09
CA THR A 48 0.07 -3.86 2.68
C THR A 48 -0.04 -4.80 3.88
N GLU A 49 0.77 -4.58 4.92
CA GLU A 49 0.70 -5.25 6.23
C GLU A 49 -0.63 -5.00 6.97
N ASN A 50 -1.01 -3.74 7.20
CA ASN A 50 -2.26 -3.39 7.87
C ASN A 50 -3.49 -3.91 7.09
N ILE A 51 -3.46 -3.82 5.75
CA ILE A 51 -4.51 -4.40 4.91
C ILE A 51 -4.59 -5.92 5.12
N THR A 52 -3.45 -6.60 5.17
CA THR A 52 -3.39 -8.06 5.39
C THR A 52 -3.97 -8.44 6.74
N GLU A 53 -3.60 -7.73 7.82
CA GLU A 53 -4.14 -7.98 9.16
C GLU A 53 -5.66 -7.79 9.21
N GLN A 54 -6.18 -6.74 8.57
CA GLN A 54 -7.62 -6.48 8.51
C GLN A 54 -8.35 -7.57 7.72
N LEU A 55 -7.78 -8.04 6.62
CA LEU A 55 -8.35 -9.14 5.84
C LEU A 55 -8.41 -10.44 6.64
N VAL A 56 -7.36 -10.76 7.41
CA VAL A 56 -7.33 -11.96 8.27
C VAL A 56 -8.41 -11.87 9.35
N LYS A 57 -8.58 -10.70 9.98
CA LYS A 57 -9.63 -10.48 11.00
C LYS A 57 -11.04 -10.60 10.39
N LYS A 58 -11.24 -10.08 9.19
CA LYS A 58 -12.55 -10.05 8.52
C LYS A 58 -12.94 -11.40 7.91
N PHE A 59 -11.96 -12.19 7.48
CA PHE A 59 -12.18 -13.45 6.78
C PHE A 59 -11.33 -14.58 7.37
N PRO A 60 -11.65 -15.05 8.59
CA PRO A 60 -10.83 -16.03 9.32
C PRO A 60 -10.76 -17.40 8.63
N SER A 61 -11.72 -17.72 7.76
CA SER A 61 -11.75 -18.98 7.00
C SER A 61 -10.98 -18.94 5.68
N MET A 62 -10.55 -17.75 5.23
CA MET A 62 -9.81 -17.61 3.97
C MET A 62 -8.30 -17.63 4.22
N ARG A 63 -7.59 -18.31 3.31
CA ARG A 63 -6.14 -18.23 3.27
C ARG A 63 -5.76 -16.89 2.61
N ILE A 64 -5.05 -16.03 3.34
CA ILE A 64 -4.58 -14.73 2.85
C ILE A 64 -3.05 -14.73 2.90
N ALA A 65 -2.41 -14.34 1.80
CA ALA A 65 -0.96 -14.16 1.73
C ALA A 65 -0.62 -12.77 1.19
N ARG A 66 0.46 -12.19 1.71
CA ARG A 66 1.04 -10.93 1.24
C ARG A 66 2.27 -11.24 0.40
N VAL A 67 2.23 -10.85 -0.87
CA VAL A 67 3.38 -10.90 -1.78
C VAL A 67 3.89 -9.47 -1.93
N ASP A 68 5.15 -9.24 -1.59
CA ASP A 68 5.86 -8.00 -1.90
C ASP A 68 7.23 -8.33 -2.49
N ARG A 69 7.89 -7.31 -3.05
CA ARG A 69 9.20 -7.48 -3.70
C ARG A 69 10.22 -8.09 -2.74
N ASP A 70 10.17 -7.78 -1.44
CA ASP A 70 11.15 -8.28 -0.48
C ASP A 70 10.79 -9.68 0.04
N THR A 71 9.50 -10.04 0.02
CA THR A 71 9.02 -11.35 0.47
C THR A 71 8.97 -12.42 -0.63
N MET A 72 9.19 -12.06 -1.89
CA MET A 72 9.18 -13.00 -3.03
C MET A 72 10.32 -14.03 -3.00
N TRP A 73 11.37 -13.79 -2.19
CA TRP A 73 12.53 -14.68 -2.08
C TRP A 73 12.44 -15.73 -0.97
N HIS A 74 11.40 -15.73 -0.14
CA HIS A 74 11.28 -16.71 0.94
C HIS A 74 10.74 -18.07 0.45
N THR A 75 11.36 -19.13 0.98
CA THR A 75 11.26 -20.55 0.64
C THR A 75 9.88 -21.02 0.16
N LYS A 76 9.87 -21.86 -0.89
CA LYS A 76 8.70 -22.55 -1.48
C LYS A 76 7.71 -23.12 -0.45
N ALA A 77 8.20 -23.53 0.72
CA ALA A 77 7.39 -23.98 1.86
C ALA A 77 6.31 -22.99 2.31
N LYS A 78 6.59 -21.68 2.30
CA LYS A 78 5.66 -20.61 2.72
C LYS A 78 4.46 -20.47 1.77
N TRP A 79 4.64 -20.81 0.49
CA TRP A 79 3.64 -20.63 -0.56
C TRP A 79 2.85 -21.90 -0.90
N ARG A 80 3.30 -23.07 -0.41
CA ARG A 80 2.63 -24.37 -0.64
C ARG A 80 1.12 -24.37 -0.36
N PRO A 81 0.60 -23.75 0.73
CA PRO A 81 -0.84 -23.72 0.98
C PRO A 81 -1.61 -22.90 -0.06
N PHE A 82 -0.97 -21.99 -0.78
CA PHE A 82 -1.60 -21.07 -1.74
C PHE A 82 -1.49 -21.56 -3.19
N CYS A 83 -0.59 -22.50 -3.46
CA CYS A 83 -0.39 -23.06 -4.79
C CYS A 83 -1.26 -24.31 -4.96
N SER A 84 -2.49 -24.12 -5.45
CA SER A 84 -3.34 -25.17 -6.01
C SER A 84 -3.51 -24.91 -7.50
N ASN A 85 -3.34 -25.95 -8.33
CA ASN A 85 -3.30 -26.04 -9.80
C ASN A 85 -4.38 -25.27 -10.63
N SER A 86 -4.68 -24.03 -10.32
CA SER A 86 -5.65 -23.20 -11.04
C SER A 86 -5.29 -21.72 -10.87
N ARG A 87 -4.40 -21.24 -11.76
CA ARG A 87 -4.16 -19.86 -12.27
C ARG A 87 -4.55 -18.68 -11.34
N PRO A 88 -3.68 -17.69 -11.02
CA PRO A 88 -2.36 -17.34 -11.55
C PRO A 88 -1.20 -17.53 -10.55
N ALA A 89 -1.45 -18.15 -9.38
CA ALA A 89 -0.46 -18.34 -8.32
C ALA A 89 0.71 -19.28 -8.71
N ASP A 90 0.54 -20.05 -9.79
CA ASP A 90 1.56 -20.99 -10.26
C ASP A 90 2.82 -20.29 -10.78
N SER A 91 2.72 -19.09 -11.38
CA SER A 91 3.90 -18.33 -11.83
C SER A 91 4.75 -17.82 -10.67
N ILE A 92 4.12 -17.44 -9.57
CA ILE A 92 4.77 -17.00 -8.32
C ILE A 92 5.50 -18.18 -7.65
N CYS A 93 4.90 -19.37 -7.66
CA CYS A 93 5.48 -20.58 -7.11
C CYS A 93 6.61 -21.18 -7.97
N SER A 94 6.61 -20.91 -9.28
CA SER A 94 7.59 -21.45 -10.25
C SER A 94 8.88 -20.63 -10.34
N SER A 95 8.86 -19.35 -9.94
CA SER A 95 10.02 -18.45 -9.96
C SER A 95 10.80 -18.39 -8.65
N ALA A 96 10.39 -19.14 -7.61
CA ALA A 96 11.14 -19.23 -6.37
C ALA A 96 12.44 -20.03 -6.60
N PRO A 97 13.63 -19.45 -6.36
CA PRO A 97 14.88 -20.21 -6.43
C PRO A 97 14.85 -21.39 -5.44
N ARG A 98 15.52 -22.48 -5.81
CA ARG A 98 15.60 -23.72 -5.01
C ARG A 98 16.03 -23.46 -3.59
#